data_AF-A0A969AUY7-F1
#
_entry.id   AF-A0A969AUY7-F1
#
_cell.length_a   1.000
_cell.length_b   1.000
_cell.length_c   1.000
_cell.angle_alpha   90.00
_cell.angle_beta   90.00
_cell.angle_gamma   90.00
#
_symmetry.space_group_name_H-M   'P 1'
#
loop_
_entity.id
_entity.type
_entity.pdbx_description
1 polymer ?
#
loop_
_entity_poly.entity_id
_entity_poly.type
_entity_poly.pdbx_seq_one_letter_code
_entity_poly.pdbx_strand_id
1 'polypeptide(L)' 'MNDLQIQILEQVGLGAAYKEMAETLNYDADYIKRIAAQLWKLLSKVSDQKVSKSNIYSVLEQHARKPLTAQDIQSANPMN' A
#
# COMPACT_ATOMS: atom_id res chain seq x y z
N MET A 1 7.66 -10.60 -13.17
CA MET A 1 8.60 -10.08 -12.14
C MET A 1 7.87 -9.04 -11.29
N ASN A 2 6.98 -9.51 -10.40
CA ASN A 2 6.45 -8.75 -9.25
C ASN A 2 5.68 -9.66 -8.27
N ASP A 3 5.74 -10.97 -8.47
CA ASP A 3 5.02 -12.00 -7.72
C ASP A 3 5.28 -11.89 -6.22
N LEU A 4 6.54 -11.61 -5.84
CA LEU A 4 6.90 -11.43 -4.43
C LEU A 4 6.20 -10.23 -3.77
N GLN A 5 6.05 -9.10 -4.47
CA GLN A 5 5.37 -7.92 -3.90
C GLN A 5 3.89 -8.20 -3.70
N ILE A 6 3.26 -8.92 -4.64
CA ILE A 6 1.86 -9.35 -4.54
C ILE A 6 1.70 -10.35 -3.40
N GLN A 7 2.58 -11.34 -3.28
CA GLN A 7 2.52 -12.30 -2.18
C GLN A 7 2.72 -11.64 -0.81
N ILE A 8 3.65 -10.68 -0.70
CA ILE A 8 3.83 -9.90 0.53
C ILE A 8 2.55 -9.11 0.86
N LEU A 9 1.91 -8.49 -0.15
CA LEU A 9 0.64 -7.79 0.04
C LEU A 9 -0.45 -8.74 0.56
N GLU A 10 -0.63 -9.90 -0.06
CA GLU A 10 -1.62 -10.91 0.37
C GLU A 10 -1.38 -11.37 1.82
N GLN A 11 -0.13 -11.71 2.15
CA GLN A 11 0.25 -12.15 3.49
C GLN A 11 0.11 -11.05 4.55
N VAL A 12 0.41 -9.79 4.19
CA VAL A 12 0.18 -8.64 5.06
C VAL A 12 -1.31 -8.48 5.40
N GLY A 13 -2.22 -8.78 4.45
CA GLY A 13 -3.67 -8.76 4.68
C GLY A 13 -4.22 -9.86 5.54
N LEU A 14 -3.58 -11.02 5.49
CA LEU A 14 -3.87 -12.12 6.40
C LEU A 14 -3.32 -11.85 7.81
N GLY A 15 -2.60 -10.75 8.02
CA GLY A 15 -2.00 -10.40 9.30
C GLY A 15 -0.66 -11.08 9.57
N ALA A 16 -0.17 -11.92 8.65
CA ALA A 16 1.03 -12.74 8.82
C ALA A 16 2.26 -11.90 9.20
N ALA A 17 3.15 -12.47 10.02
CA ALA A 17 4.38 -11.81 10.39
C ALA A 17 5.37 -11.84 9.22
N TYR A 18 6.22 -10.81 9.09
CA TYR A 18 7.25 -10.76 8.05
C TYR A 18 8.19 -11.98 8.09
N LYS A 19 8.33 -12.61 9.26
CA LYS A 19 9.14 -13.81 9.47
C LYS A 19 8.48 -15.07 8.86
N GLU A 20 7.17 -15.23 9.03
CA GLU A 20 6.41 -16.34 8.43
C GLU A 20 6.37 -16.21 6.90
N MET A 21 6.23 -14.98 6.40
CA MET A 21 6.36 -14.70 4.96
C MET A 21 7.74 -15.06 4.44
N ALA A 22 8.79 -14.68 5.16
CA ALA A 22 10.18 -14.98 4.79
C ALA A 22 10.42 -16.49 4.71
N GLU A 23 9.94 -17.24 5.71
CA GLU A 23 10.02 -18.70 5.74
C GLU A 23 9.20 -19.34 4.61
N THR A 24 7.98 -18.86 4.36
CA THR A 24 7.09 -19.40 3.31
C THR A 24 7.61 -19.12 1.91
N LEU A 25 8.15 -17.91 1.69
CA LEU A 25 8.64 -17.46 0.39
C LEU A 25 10.12 -17.82 0.18
N ASN A 26 10.75 -18.46 1.17
CA ASN A 26 12.17 -18.80 1.20
C ASN A 26 13.08 -17.59 0.92
N TYR A 27 12.71 -16.43 1.46
CA TYR A 27 13.47 -15.19 1.41
C TYR A 27 13.91 -14.78 2.82
N ASP A 28 14.85 -13.84 2.88
CA ASP A 28 15.27 -13.27 4.15
C ASP A 28 14.21 -12.31 4.71
N ALA A 29 14.01 -12.32 6.03
CA ALA A 29 13.06 -11.42 6.69
C ALA A 29 13.45 -9.94 6.52
N ASP A 30 14.74 -9.63 6.43
CA ASP A 30 15.23 -8.29 6.10
C ASP A 30 14.92 -7.93 4.64
N TYR A 31 14.96 -8.89 3.73
CA TYR A 31 14.58 -8.67 2.33
C TYR A 31 13.08 -8.39 2.20
N ILE A 32 12.22 -9.21 2.82
CA ILE A 32 10.76 -8.97 2.88
C ILE A 32 10.47 -7.59 3.48
N LYS A 33 11.12 -7.22 4.59
CA LYS A 33 10.97 -5.89 5.21
C LYS A 33 11.37 -4.76 4.28
N ARG A 34 12.47 -4.89 3.54
CA ARG A 34 12.91 -3.87 2.57
C ARG A 34 11.89 -3.69 1.46
N ILE A 35 11.40 -4.79 0.89
CA ILE A 35 10.37 -4.74 -0.16
C ILE A 35 9.07 -4.13 0.38
N ALA A 36 8.62 -4.55 1.56
CA ALA A 36 7.45 -3.97 2.22
C ALA A 36 7.63 -2.47 2.48
N ALA A 37 8.78 -2.04 2.97
CA ALA A 37 9.09 -0.62 3.19
C ALA A 37 9.12 0.19 1.88
N GLN A 38 9.66 -0.38 0.80
CA GLN A 38 9.60 0.24 -0.53
C GLN A 38 8.15 0.37 -1.01
N LEU A 39 7.31 -0.64 -0.81
CA LEU A 39 5.88 -0.59 -1.10
C LEU A 39 5.20 0.55 -0.33
N TRP A 40 5.38 0.59 0.99
CA TRP A 40 4.81 1.65 1.84
C TRP A 40 5.25 3.04 1.41
N LYS A 41 6.52 3.19 1.01
CA LYS A 41 7.04 4.47 0.51
C LYS A 41 6.43 4.85 -0.83
N LEU A 42 6.25 3.90 -1.74
CA LEU A 42 5.63 4.13 -3.05
C LEU A 42 4.16 4.52 -2.88
N LEU A 43 3.41 3.77 -2.07
CA LEU A 43 2.01 4.03 -1.76
C LEU A 43 1.83 5.33 -0.99
N SER A 44 2.76 5.65 -0.09
CA SER A 44 2.74 6.92 0.64
C SER A 44 2.94 8.11 -0.29
N LYS A 45 3.80 7.96 -1.32
CA LYS A 45 4.01 8.98 -2.34
C LYS A 45 2.79 9.14 -3.26
N VAL A 46 2.09 8.06 -3.59
CA VAL A 46 0.90 8.10 -4.46
C VAL A 46 -0.33 8.60 -3.69
N SER A 47 -0.44 8.26 -2.41
CA SER A 47 -1.58 8.62 -1.57
C SER A 47 -1.40 9.95 -0.81
N ASP A 48 -0.23 10.59 -0.91
CA ASP A 48 0.18 11.77 -0.12
C ASP A 48 0.00 11.61 1.41
N GLN A 49 -0.05 10.36 1.88
CA GLN A 49 -0.37 10.00 3.26
C GLN A 49 0.58 8.92 3.76
N LYS A 50 0.84 8.86 5.07
CA LYS A 50 1.73 7.84 5.65
C LYS A 50 1.05 6.46 5.58
N VAL A 51 1.52 5.63 4.65
CA VAL A 51 1.05 4.25 4.49
C VAL A 51 1.94 3.32 5.31
N SER A 52 1.35 2.31 5.96
CA SER A 52 2.04 1.34 6.81
C SER A 52 1.26 0.03 6.82
N LYS A 53 1.85 -1.07 7.32
CA LYS A 53 1.21 -2.41 7.36
C LYS A 53 -0.24 -2.38 7.86
N SER A 54 -0.53 -1.58 8.88
CA SER A 54 -1.88 -1.49 9.46
C SER A 54 -2.83 -0.56 8.71
N ASN A 55 -2.31 0.38 7.93
CA ASN A 55 -3.10 1.40 7.23
C ASN A 55 -3.18 1.14 5.72
N ILE A 56 -2.44 0.16 5.18
CA ILE A 56 -2.47 -0.14 3.75
C ILE A 56 -3.85 -0.56 3.30
N TYR A 57 -4.54 -1.43 4.04
CA TYR A 57 -5.89 -1.87 3.71
C TYR A 57 -6.87 -0.72 3.75
N SER A 58 -6.80 0.11 4.79
CA SER A 58 -7.63 1.32 4.89
C SER A 58 -7.36 2.28 3.74
N VAL A 59 -6.10 2.47 3.35
CA VAL A 59 -5.71 3.36 2.25
C VAL A 59 -6.12 2.78 0.89
N LEU A 60 -5.91 1.48 0.66
CA LEU A 60 -6.36 0.80 -0.56
C LEU A 60 -7.87 0.76 -0.65
N GLU A 61 -8.57 0.48 0.44
CA GLU A 61 -10.03 0.53 0.50
C GLU A 61 -10.49 1.96 0.26
N GLN A 62 -9.90 2.97 0.89
CA GLN A 62 -10.25 4.37 0.68
C GLN A 62 -9.98 4.84 -0.77
N HIS A 63 -8.92 4.35 -1.42
CA HIS A 63 -8.64 4.63 -2.83
C HIS A 63 -9.58 3.86 -3.77
N ALA A 64 -9.81 2.57 -3.52
CA ALA A 64 -10.73 1.74 -4.31
C ALA A 64 -12.20 2.19 -4.15
N ARG A 65 -12.54 2.68 -2.96
CA ARG A 65 -13.83 3.22 -2.56
C ARG A 65 -13.89 4.73 -2.68
N LYS A 66 -12.88 5.37 -3.28
CA LYS A 66 -13.02 6.73 -3.79
C LYS A 66 -13.84 6.59 -5.08
N PRO A 67 -15.17 6.83 -5.08
CA PRO A 67 -15.74 7.35 -6.31
C PRO A 67 -14.93 8.62 -6.61
N LEU A 68 -14.71 8.93 -7.89
CA LEU A 68 -14.21 10.24 -8.30
C LEU A 68 -14.97 11.30 -7.48
N THR A 69 -14.33 11.79 -6.43
CA THR A 69 -14.97 12.66 -5.44
C THR A 69 -14.62 14.05 -5.90
N ALA A 70 -15.64 14.90 -5.94
CA ALA A 70 -15.71 16.21 -6.56
C ALA A 70 -14.74 17.27 -5.96
N GLN A 71 -13.55 16.89 -5.51
CA GLN A 71 -12.51 17.79 -5.04
C GLN A 71 -11.60 18.28 -6.18
N ASP A 72 -11.59 17.61 -7.35
CA ASP A 72 -10.97 18.16 -8.58
C ASP A 72 -11.88 19.17 -9.31
N ILE A 73 -13.20 19.15 -9.08
CA ILE A 73 -14.14 20.03 -9.80
C ILE A 73 -14.20 21.44 -9.16
N GLN A 74 -13.86 21.60 -7.87
CA GLN A 74 -13.97 22.90 -7.19
C GLN A 74 -12.73 23.81 -7.36
N SER A 75 -11.59 23.28 -7.79
CA SER A 75 -10.37 24.07 -7.99
C SER A 75 -10.27 24.74 -9.37
N ALA A 76 -11.26 24.52 -10.25
CA ALA A 76 -11.27 25.05 -11.62
C ALA A 76 -12.42 26.05 -11.90
N ASN A 77 -12.88 26.82 -10.91
CA ASN A 77 -13.76 27.95 -11.18
C ASN A 77 -13.22 29.27 -10.61
N PRO A 78 -12.44 30.05 -11.38
CA PRO A 78 -12.33 31.48 -11.17
C PRO A 78 -13.56 32.19 -11.78
N MET A 79 -14.20 33.04 -10.97
CA MET A 79 -15.13 34.11 -11.37
C MET A 79 -16.52 33.70 -11.91
N ASN A 80 -17.55 33.93 -11.08
CA ASN A 80 -18.56 34.97 -11.34
C ASN A 80 -19.26 35.34 -10.02
#